data_AF-A0AAN8RDJ9-F1
#
_entry.id   AF-A0AAN8RDJ9-F1
#
_cell.length_a   1.000
_cell.length_b   1.000
_cell.length_c   1.000
_cell.angle_alpha   90.00
_cell.angle_beta   90.00
_cell.angle_gamma   90.00
#
_symmetry.space_group_name_H-M   'P 1'
#
loop_
_entity.id
_entity.type
_entity.pdbx_description
1 polymer ?
#
loop_
_entity_poly.entity_id
_entity_poly.type
_entity_poly.pdbx_seq_one_letter_code
_entity_poly.pdbx_strand_id
1 'polypeptide(L)'
;MSRQRPTSSPSSAVTSNGGADTKMKEIPNDDRHFSMLRQLHAADFITELNGFCGIMSVFSSLRYCLGEPSDLTNVWIALTFMPFGLFFDFMDGRIARWQKKSSMLGQELDSLADLISFGVAPASLAFAIGFRSFLDTVLLSFFVLCGLSRLARFNVSVQYLPKDASGKSKYFEGTPTPTSLGLMAVAAWWVKNEWILENLPLGAVLKDTNLEFHPAVLLFVAHGCAMISKSLKVPKP
;
A
#
# COMPACT_ATOMS: atom_id res chain seq x y z
N MET A 1 -72.90 25.07 9.53
CA MET A 1 -71.44 24.87 9.31
C MET A 1 -71.08 23.53 9.94
N SER A 2 -71.16 22.40 9.21
CA SER A 2 -70.11 21.79 8.35
C SER A 2 -68.80 21.53 9.13
N ARG A 3 -68.19 20.35 9.24
CA ARG A 3 -68.38 18.98 8.71
C ARG A 3 -67.39 18.03 9.44
N GLN A 4 -67.79 16.77 9.63
CA GLN A 4 -67.06 15.49 9.47
C GLN A 4 -65.78 15.10 10.29
N ARG A 5 -65.92 13.94 10.98
CA ARG A 5 -64.92 12.86 11.34
C ARG A 5 -64.34 12.16 10.07
N PRO A 6 -63.52 11.06 10.09
CA PRO A 6 -62.73 10.35 11.13
C PRO A 6 -61.32 9.83 10.64
N THR A 7 -60.69 8.92 11.41
CA THR A 7 -59.66 7.89 11.03
C THR A 7 -58.19 8.37 11.03
N SER A 8 -57.15 7.64 11.46
CA SER A 8 -56.89 6.22 11.68
C SER A 8 -55.59 6.07 12.50
N SER A 9 -55.50 5.08 13.40
CA SER A 9 -54.25 4.34 13.66
C SER A 9 -54.38 2.96 12.98
N PRO A 10 -53.33 2.14 12.76
CA PRO A 10 -51.89 2.29 12.98
C PRO A 10 -51.07 1.96 11.70
N SER A 11 -49.77 2.32 11.60
CA SER A 11 -48.81 1.47 10.85
C SER A 11 -47.35 1.88 11.08
N SER A 12 -46.56 0.87 11.41
CA SER A 12 -45.13 0.74 11.15
C SER A 12 -44.21 1.84 11.69
N ALA A 13 -43.71 1.59 12.90
CA ALA A 13 -42.38 2.02 13.30
C ALA A 13 -41.38 1.61 12.20
N VAL A 14 -40.93 2.58 11.41
CA VAL A 14 -39.68 2.47 10.69
C VAL A 14 -38.60 2.59 11.76
N THR A 15 -38.03 1.45 12.15
CA THR A 15 -36.75 1.38 12.84
C THR A 15 -35.71 2.04 11.94
N SER A 16 -35.54 3.35 12.09
CA SER A 16 -34.43 4.08 11.48
C SER A 16 -33.14 3.56 12.11
N ASN A 17 -32.35 2.87 11.28
CA ASN A 17 -30.96 2.46 11.45
C ASN A 17 -30.14 3.37 12.40
N GLY A 18 -30.28 3.17 13.71
CA GLY A 18 -29.57 3.92 14.75
C GLY A 18 -28.11 3.53 14.94
N GLY A 19 -27.50 2.81 13.99
CA GLY A 19 -26.11 2.33 14.08
C GLY A 19 -25.12 3.07 13.20
N ALA A 20 -25.57 3.62 12.06
CA ALA A 20 -24.70 4.31 11.11
C ALA A 20 -24.59 5.82 11.42
N ASP A 21 -25.71 6.44 11.80
CA ASP A 21 -25.79 7.89 12.07
C ASP A 21 -25.03 8.33 13.34
N THR A 22 -24.71 7.40 14.24
CA THR A 22 -23.96 7.70 15.46
C THR A 22 -22.45 7.77 15.22
N LYS A 23 -21.92 7.07 14.20
CA LYS A 23 -20.48 7.09 13.87
C LYS A 23 -20.06 8.30 13.03
N MET A 24 -20.99 8.97 12.35
CA MET A 24 -20.71 10.20 11.58
C MET A 24 -20.61 11.47 12.45
N LYS A 25 -20.98 11.39 13.74
CA LYS A 25 -21.09 12.55 14.65
C LYS A 25 -19.79 12.97 15.34
N GLU A 26 -18.68 12.28 15.11
CA GLU A 26 -17.38 12.60 15.75
C GLU A 26 -16.30 13.05 14.77
N ILE A 27 -16.66 13.57 13.59
CA ILE A 27 -15.72 14.39 12.80
C ILE A 27 -15.85 15.81 13.35
N PRO A 28 -14.86 16.35 14.09
CA PRO A 28 -14.94 17.73 14.54
C PRO A 28 -14.96 18.61 13.31
N ASN A 29 -16.09 19.29 13.06
CA ASN A 29 -16.17 20.31 12.03
C ASN A 29 -15.41 21.55 12.53
N ASP A 30 -14.08 21.52 12.41
CA ASP A 30 -13.23 22.67 12.70
C ASP A 30 -13.09 23.50 11.41
N ASP A 31 -13.91 24.55 11.33
CA ASP A 31 -14.02 25.48 10.19
C ASP A 31 -12.79 26.40 10.01
N ARG A 32 -11.66 26.10 10.68
CA ARG A 32 -10.40 26.84 10.52
C ARG A 32 -9.57 26.28 9.36
N HIS A 33 -9.04 27.17 8.52
CA HIS A 33 -8.03 26.81 7.53
C HIS A 33 -6.87 26.05 8.21
N PHE A 34 -6.50 24.89 7.65
CA PHE A 34 -5.48 23.94 8.15
C PHE A 34 -5.87 23.04 9.34
N SER A 35 -7.15 22.83 9.64
CA SER A 35 -7.56 21.90 10.71
C SER A 35 -7.11 20.44 10.49
N MET A 36 -7.00 20.00 9.22
CA MET A 36 -6.41 18.68 8.88
C MET A 36 -4.94 18.57 9.26
N LEU A 37 -4.13 19.60 9.00
CA LEU A 37 -2.70 19.62 9.33
C LEU A 37 -2.44 19.61 10.85
N ARG A 38 -3.39 20.12 11.63
CA ARG A 38 -3.28 20.25 13.09
C ARG A 38 -3.64 18.97 13.84
N GLN A 39 -4.29 18.02 13.16
CA GLN A 39 -4.58 16.67 13.68
C GLN A 39 -3.42 15.69 13.41
N LEU A 40 -2.42 16.11 12.63
CA LEU A 40 -1.19 15.35 12.40
C LEU A 40 -0.30 15.41 13.64
N HIS A 41 -0.08 14.26 14.28
CA HIS A 41 0.93 14.08 15.30
C HIS A 41 2.32 13.91 14.63
N ALA A 42 3.39 13.97 15.41
CA ALA A 42 4.75 13.79 14.89
C ALA A 42 4.99 12.42 14.20
N ALA A 43 4.15 11.42 14.51
CA ALA A 43 4.09 10.14 13.83
C ALA A 43 3.68 10.32 12.36
N ASP A 44 2.61 11.06 12.11
CA ASP A 44 2.03 11.28 10.79
C ASP A 44 2.99 12.03 9.84
N PHE A 45 3.82 12.94 10.37
CA PHE A 45 4.88 13.59 9.58
C PHE A 45 5.97 12.60 9.13
N ILE A 46 6.26 11.59 9.93
CA ILE A 46 7.26 10.56 9.59
C ILE A 46 6.66 9.58 8.57
N THR A 47 5.37 9.28 8.68
CA THR A 47 4.60 8.56 7.66
C THR A 47 4.67 9.27 6.30
N GLU A 48 4.51 10.59 6.28
CA GLU A 48 4.64 11.38 5.05
C GLU A 48 6.06 11.29 4.45
N LEU A 49 7.10 11.12 5.27
CA LEU A 49 8.47 10.89 4.78
C LEU A 49 8.61 9.51 4.12
N ASN A 50 7.97 8.46 4.64
CA ASN A 50 7.90 7.17 3.94
C ASN A 50 7.24 7.34 2.57
N GLY A 51 6.05 7.94 2.52
CA GLY A 51 5.35 8.20 1.27
C GLY A 51 6.17 9.05 0.29
N PHE A 52 6.88 10.06 0.79
CA PHE A 52 7.79 10.88 0.00
C PHE A 52 8.92 10.06 -0.64
N CYS A 53 9.53 9.14 0.11
CA CYS A 53 10.54 8.23 -0.43
C CYS A 53 9.97 7.36 -1.55
N GLY A 54 8.77 6.79 -1.36
CA GLY A 54 8.08 6.03 -2.40
C GLY A 54 7.82 6.85 -3.67
N ILE A 55 7.31 8.07 -3.51
CA ILE A 55 7.05 9.00 -4.63
C ILE A 55 8.35 9.37 -5.35
N MET A 56 9.43 9.65 -4.62
CA MET A 56 10.72 9.96 -5.23
C MET A 56 11.29 8.77 -6.01
N SER A 57 11.11 7.54 -5.51
CA SER A 57 11.46 6.34 -6.25
C SER A 57 10.68 6.20 -7.55
N VAL A 58 9.37 6.48 -7.53
CA VAL A 58 8.54 6.50 -8.76
C VAL A 58 9.04 7.55 -9.73
N PHE A 59 9.26 8.79 -9.29
CA PHE A 59 9.75 9.85 -10.18
C PHE A 59 11.12 9.55 -10.76
N SER A 60 12.04 8.98 -9.99
CA SER A 60 13.34 8.53 -10.51
C SER A 60 13.19 7.41 -11.53
N SER A 61 12.27 6.46 -11.31
CA SER A 61 11.96 5.41 -12.29
C SER A 61 11.42 6.00 -13.60
N LEU A 62 10.53 7.01 -13.52
CA LEU A 62 10.01 7.72 -14.69
C LEU A 62 11.10 8.54 -15.40
N ARG A 63 12.00 9.20 -14.65
CA ARG A 63 13.15 9.91 -15.22
C ARG A 63 14.07 8.98 -16.00
N TYR A 64 14.29 7.76 -15.51
CA TYR A 64 15.03 6.74 -16.26
C TYR A 64 14.33 6.37 -17.58
N CYS A 65 13.00 6.20 -17.57
CA CYS A 65 12.24 5.91 -18.79
C CYS A 65 12.32 7.02 -19.85
N LEU A 66 12.48 8.28 -19.42
CA LEU A 66 12.54 9.46 -20.30
C LEU A 66 13.98 9.81 -20.74
N GLY A 67 14.98 9.28 -20.04
CA GLY A 67 16.40 9.59 -20.25
C GLY A 67 17.10 8.60 -21.19
N GLU A 68 18.42 8.71 -21.26
CA GLU A 68 19.24 7.74 -21.98
C GLU A 68 19.30 6.40 -21.22
N PRO A 69 19.08 5.25 -21.89
CA PRO A 69 19.11 3.94 -21.25
C PRO A 69 20.43 3.58 -20.56
N SER A 70 21.53 4.18 -21.00
CA SER A 70 22.88 4.03 -20.45
C SER A 70 23.05 4.74 -19.10
N ASP A 71 22.25 5.77 -18.80
CA ASP A 71 22.31 6.50 -17.55
C ASP A 71 21.49 5.80 -16.45
N LEU A 72 22.17 4.91 -15.73
CA LEU A 72 21.58 4.18 -14.60
C LEU A 72 21.46 5.02 -13.31
N THR A 73 21.89 6.28 -13.31
CA THR A 73 21.87 7.14 -12.11
C THR A 73 20.48 7.20 -11.50
N ASN A 74 19.47 7.40 -12.34
CA ASN A 74 18.08 7.48 -11.88
C ASN A 74 17.55 6.14 -11.32
N VAL A 75 17.98 5.01 -11.88
CA VAL A 75 17.62 3.67 -11.38
C VAL A 75 18.22 3.44 -9.99
N TRP A 76 19.49 3.80 -9.80
CA TRP A 76 20.16 3.71 -8.49
C TRP A 76 19.56 4.63 -7.44
N ILE A 77 19.16 5.85 -7.84
CA ILE A 77 18.44 6.77 -6.95
C ILE A 77 17.10 6.16 -6.53
N ALA A 78 16.32 5.60 -7.46
CA ALA A 78 15.05 4.93 -7.16
C ALA A 78 15.24 3.77 -6.17
N LEU A 79 16.23 2.90 -6.45
CA LEU A 79 16.60 1.79 -5.57
C LEU A 79 17.02 2.24 -4.16
N THR A 80 17.65 3.41 -4.04
CA THR A 80 18.12 3.95 -2.76
C THR A 80 16.99 4.53 -1.92
N PHE A 81 15.98 5.15 -2.53
CA PHE A 81 14.89 5.78 -1.78
C PHE A 81 14.00 4.79 -1.02
N MET A 82 13.77 3.60 -1.55
CA MET A 82 12.85 2.65 -0.90
C MET A 82 13.37 2.05 0.43
N PRO A 83 14.66 1.71 0.63
CA PRO A 83 15.15 1.36 1.96
C PRO A 83 15.12 2.53 2.95
N PHE A 84 15.25 3.77 2.48
CA PHE A 84 14.95 4.94 3.33
C PHE A 84 13.46 5.00 3.70
N GLY A 85 12.55 4.71 2.77
CA GLY A 85 11.11 4.61 3.06
C GLY A 85 10.81 3.59 4.16
N LEU A 86 11.42 2.40 4.10
CA LEU A 86 11.34 1.38 5.16
C LEU A 86 11.89 1.85 6.50
N PHE A 87 13.00 2.58 6.48
CA PHE A 87 13.56 3.13 7.69
C PHE A 87 12.57 4.11 8.36
N PHE A 88 11.89 4.96 7.58
CA PHE A 88 10.88 5.88 8.09
C PHE A 88 9.60 5.15 8.57
N ASP A 89 9.12 4.15 7.85
CA ASP A 89 8.01 3.27 8.27
C ASP A 89 8.27 2.63 9.65
N PHE A 90 9.46 2.02 9.81
CA PHE A 90 9.84 1.42 11.09
C PHE A 90 9.93 2.44 12.23
N MET A 91 10.38 3.65 11.93
CA MET A 91 10.45 4.75 12.90
C MET A 91 9.06 5.24 13.30
N ASP A 92 8.14 5.43 12.36
CA ASP A 92 6.77 5.85 12.64
C ASP A 92 6.09 4.84 13.59
N GLY A 93 6.13 3.55 13.24
CA GLY A 93 5.54 2.51 14.09
C GLY A 93 6.12 2.49 15.51
N ARG A 94 7.40 2.87 15.70
CA ARG A 94 8.02 2.98 17.03
C ARG A 94 7.56 4.23 17.78
N ILE A 95 7.41 5.35 17.08
CA ILE A 95 7.02 6.64 17.63
C ILE A 95 5.54 6.65 17.99
N ALA A 96 4.66 6.09 17.15
CA ALA A 96 3.24 5.89 17.46
C ALA A 96 3.04 5.07 18.75
N ARG A 97 3.84 4.01 18.95
CA ARG A 97 3.82 3.22 20.20
C ARG A 97 4.27 4.01 21.42
N TRP A 98 5.28 4.88 21.26
CA TRP A 98 5.78 5.74 22.34
C TRP A 98 4.79 6.83 22.72
N GLN A 99 4.08 7.41 21.75
CA GLN A 99 3.11 8.48 22.00
C GLN A 99 1.80 7.98 22.63
N LYS A 100 1.56 6.66 22.71
CA LYS A 100 0.33 6.02 23.22
C LYS A 100 -0.98 6.59 22.62
N LYS A 101 -0.87 7.32 21.52
CA LYS A 101 -1.94 7.94 20.75
C LYS A 101 -1.72 7.54 19.30
N SER A 102 -2.56 6.62 18.81
CA SER A 102 -2.67 6.36 17.37
C SER A 102 -3.94 7.03 16.88
N SER A 103 -3.84 8.00 15.98
CA SER A 103 -5.00 8.59 15.31
C SER A 103 -5.56 7.60 14.28
N MET A 104 -6.87 7.58 14.09
CA MET A 104 -7.50 6.82 12.99
C MET A 104 -7.04 7.34 11.63
N LEU A 105 -6.87 8.66 11.50
CA LEU A 105 -6.37 9.29 10.28
C LEU A 105 -4.93 8.85 9.97
N GLY A 106 -4.07 8.80 10.99
CA GLY A 106 -2.68 8.37 10.85
C GLY A 106 -2.54 6.93 10.38
N GLN A 107 -3.40 6.02 10.86
CA GLN A 107 -3.41 4.62 10.41
C GLN A 107 -3.76 4.48 8.92
N GLU A 108 -4.73 5.26 8.44
CA GLU A 108 -5.07 5.25 7.01
C GLU A 108 -3.97 5.91 6.17
N LEU A 109 -3.35 7.00 6.68
CA LEU A 109 -2.22 7.66 6.01
C LEU A 109 -1.01 6.72 5.88
N ASP A 110 -0.72 5.95 6.93
CA ASP A 110 0.34 4.92 6.97
C ASP A 110 0.14 3.86 5.91
N SER A 111 -1.10 3.36 5.79
CA SER A 111 -1.44 2.37 4.77
C SER A 111 -1.32 2.92 3.35
N LEU A 112 -1.68 4.18 3.12
CA LEU A 112 -1.54 4.82 1.81
C LEU A 112 -0.06 5.05 1.46
N ALA A 113 0.75 5.50 2.42
CA ALA A 113 2.19 5.67 2.26
C ALA A 113 2.87 4.32 1.96
N ASP A 114 2.53 3.27 2.70
CA ASP A 114 3.02 1.91 2.51
C ASP A 114 2.69 1.34 1.13
N LEU A 115 1.48 1.58 0.64
CA LEU A 115 1.08 1.15 -0.69
C LEU A 115 1.95 1.79 -1.77
N ILE A 116 2.25 3.08 -1.62
CA ILE A 116 3.08 3.82 -2.57
C ILE A 116 4.53 3.31 -2.50
N SER A 117 5.11 3.21 -1.32
CA SER A 117 6.52 2.85 -1.12
C SER A 117 6.83 1.39 -1.41
N PHE A 118 5.91 0.46 -1.11
CA PHE A 118 6.18 -0.99 -1.21
C PHE A 118 5.32 -1.72 -2.24
N GLY A 119 4.34 -1.05 -2.83
CA GLY A 119 3.56 -1.56 -3.96
C GLY A 119 3.90 -0.82 -5.25
N VAL A 120 3.60 0.48 -5.31
CA VAL A 120 3.69 1.27 -6.55
C VAL A 120 5.15 1.52 -6.96
N ALA A 121 6.02 1.88 -6.02
CA ALA A 121 7.42 2.18 -6.32
C ALA A 121 8.20 0.96 -6.88
N PRO A 122 8.10 -0.26 -6.29
CA PRO A 122 8.73 -1.45 -6.88
C PRO A 122 8.16 -1.81 -8.27
N ALA A 123 6.85 -1.67 -8.47
CA ALA A 123 6.22 -1.94 -9.77
C ALA A 123 6.68 -0.93 -10.85
N SER A 124 6.80 0.34 -10.46
CA SER A 124 7.29 1.41 -11.33
C SER A 124 8.76 1.22 -11.69
N LEU A 125 9.60 0.79 -10.74
CA LEU A 125 10.99 0.44 -10.98
C LEU A 125 11.10 -0.76 -11.94
N ALA A 126 10.30 -1.81 -11.74
CA ALA A 126 10.27 -2.98 -12.62
C ALA A 126 9.92 -2.56 -14.06
N PHE A 127 8.88 -1.77 -14.24
CA PHE A 127 8.52 -1.23 -15.55
C PHE A 127 9.69 -0.44 -16.17
N ALA A 128 10.35 0.40 -15.37
CA ALA A 128 11.46 1.23 -15.83
C ALA A 128 12.64 0.41 -16.34
N ILE A 129 13.02 -0.66 -15.63
CA ILE A 129 14.16 -1.52 -15.98
C ILE A 129 13.86 -2.54 -17.09
N GLY A 130 12.64 -2.62 -17.63
CA GLY A 130 12.37 -3.37 -18.87
C GLY A 130 11.05 -4.15 -18.95
N PHE A 131 10.30 -4.30 -17.86
CA PHE A 131 9.01 -5.01 -17.85
C PHE A 131 7.89 -4.16 -18.50
N ARG A 132 7.96 -3.96 -19.81
CA ARG A 132 7.16 -2.97 -20.56
C ARG A 132 6.07 -3.56 -21.46
N SER A 133 5.98 -4.89 -21.59
CA SER A 133 4.92 -5.50 -22.40
C SER A 133 3.54 -5.29 -21.78
N PHE A 134 2.48 -5.44 -22.58
CA PHE A 134 1.11 -5.34 -22.08
C PHE A 134 0.86 -6.30 -20.91
N LEU A 135 1.25 -7.57 -21.05
CA LEU A 135 1.09 -8.55 -19.99
C LEU A 135 1.94 -8.23 -18.76
N ASP A 136 3.18 -7.74 -18.93
CA ASP A 136 4.00 -7.33 -17.78
C ASP A 136 3.29 -6.24 -16.97
N THR A 137 2.71 -5.23 -17.63
CA THR A 137 1.99 -4.15 -16.94
C THR A 137 0.75 -4.66 -16.19
N VAL A 138 0.02 -5.63 -16.76
CA VAL A 138 -1.12 -6.28 -16.10
C VAL A 138 -0.66 -7.06 -14.87
N LEU A 139 0.44 -7.81 -14.97
CA LEU A 139 0.99 -8.62 -13.87
C LEU A 139 1.61 -7.76 -12.75
N LEU A 140 2.27 -6.65 -13.11
CA LEU A 140 2.74 -5.66 -12.14
C LEU A 140 1.55 -4.95 -11.44
N SER A 141 0.49 -4.63 -12.19
CA SER A 141 -0.74 -4.07 -11.62
C SER A 141 -1.39 -5.06 -10.64
N PHE A 142 -1.42 -6.34 -10.99
CA PHE A 142 -1.88 -7.39 -10.08
C PHE A 142 -1.07 -7.41 -8.77
N PHE A 143 0.26 -7.31 -8.83
CA PHE A 143 1.10 -7.21 -7.64
C PHE A 143 0.73 -6.01 -6.74
N VAL A 144 0.51 -4.82 -7.33
CA VAL A 144 0.07 -3.63 -6.57
C VAL A 144 -1.30 -3.86 -5.93
N LEU A 145 -2.26 -4.43 -6.67
CA LEU A 145 -3.59 -4.76 -6.15
C LEU A 145 -3.53 -5.79 -5.01
N CYS A 146 -2.56 -6.70 -5.04
CA CYS A 146 -2.32 -7.62 -3.94
C CYS A 146 -1.87 -6.90 -2.67
N GLY A 147 -0.92 -5.96 -2.81
CA GLY A 147 -0.49 -5.10 -1.70
C GLY A 147 -1.64 -4.27 -1.12
N LEU A 148 -2.43 -3.64 -1.99
CA LEU A 148 -3.63 -2.87 -1.61
C LEU A 148 -4.61 -3.73 -0.80
N SER A 149 -4.93 -4.93 -1.28
CA SER A 149 -5.85 -5.85 -0.61
C SER A 149 -5.35 -6.28 0.77
N ARG A 150 -4.04 -6.50 0.91
CA ARG A 150 -3.40 -6.84 2.17
C ARG A 150 -3.50 -5.69 3.18
N LEU A 151 -3.21 -4.46 2.76
CA LEU A 151 -3.28 -3.26 3.62
C LEU A 151 -4.72 -2.97 4.06
N ALA A 152 -5.68 -3.03 3.13
CA ALA A 152 -7.10 -2.88 3.45
C ALA A 152 -7.58 -3.91 4.49
N ARG A 153 -7.17 -5.17 4.36
CA ARG A 153 -7.48 -6.22 5.33
C ARG A 153 -6.86 -5.94 6.69
N PHE A 154 -5.63 -5.43 6.73
CA PHE A 154 -4.95 -5.06 7.97
C PHE A 154 -5.71 -3.95 8.70
N ASN A 155 -6.10 -2.88 8.00
CA ASN A 155 -6.84 -1.75 8.58
C ASN A 155 -8.18 -2.18 9.18
N VAL A 156 -8.93 -3.02 8.46
CA VAL A 156 -10.19 -3.60 8.98
C VAL A 156 -9.91 -4.49 10.19
N SER A 157 -8.90 -5.35 10.14
CA SER A 157 -8.61 -6.28 11.26
C SER A 157 -8.27 -5.53 12.55
N VAL A 158 -7.51 -4.44 12.47
CA VAL A 158 -7.15 -3.59 13.63
C VAL A 158 -8.39 -2.96 14.28
N GLN A 159 -9.41 -2.62 13.50
CA GLN A 159 -10.65 -1.99 13.99
C GLN A 159 -11.63 -2.97 14.66
N TYR A 160 -11.61 -4.26 14.27
CA TYR A 160 -12.60 -5.25 14.72
C TYR A 160 -12.05 -6.37 15.60
N LEU A 161 -10.73 -6.46 15.83
CA LEU A 161 -10.15 -7.44 16.76
C LEU A 161 -10.38 -7.01 18.22
N PRO A 162 -11.21 -7.72 19.02
CA PRO A 162 -11.27 -7.50 20.45
C PRO A 162 -9.90 -7.81 21.07
N LYS A 163 -9.34 -6.84 21.80
CA LYS A 163 -8.11 -7.02 22.58
C LYS A 163 -8.45 -7.91 23.78
N ASP A 164 -8.19 -9.20 23.68
CA ASP A 164 -8.29 -10.11 24.83
C ASP A 164 -7.31 -9.69 25.94
N ALA A 165 -7.67 -9.96 27.20
CA ALA A 165 -6.94 -9.59 28.43
C ALA A 165 -5.50 -10.15 28.56
N SER A 166 -4.98 -10.82 27.53
CA SER A 166 -3.64 -11.41 27.44
C SER A 166 -2.77 -10.77 26.32
N GLY A 167 -3.34 -9.92 25.46
CA GLY A 167 -2.59 -9.04 24.55
C GLY A 167 -1.64 -9.73 23.53
N LYS A 168 -1.81 -11.03 23.23
CA LYS A 168 -0.93 -11.77 22.30
C LYS A 168 -1.72 -12.44 21.18
N SER A 169 -1.74 -11.82 20.00
CA SER A 169 -2.07 -12.51 18.75
C SER A 169 -0.94 -13.48 18.40
N LYS A 170 -1.28 -14.77 18.23
CA LYS A 170 -0.31 -15.88 18.17
C LYS A 170 0.31 -16.12 16.79
N TYR A 171 -0.16 -15.46 15.73
CA TYR A 171 0.36 -15.61 14.36
C TYR A 171 0.20 -14.31 13.58
N PHE A 172 1.23 -13.88 12.86
CA PHE A 172 1.09 -12.92 11.76
C PHE A 172 0.53 -13.67 10.54
N GLU A 173 -0.58 -13.21 9.95
CA GLU A 173 -1.04 -13.67 8.64
C GLU A 173 -0.32 -12.84 7.55
N GLY A 174 0.47 -13.51 6.70
CA GLY A 174 1.14 -12.90 5.54
C GLY A 174 2.58 -12.45 5.80
N THR A 175 3.37 -12.31 4.72
CA THR A 175 4.73 -11.76 4.81
C THR A 175 4.69 -10.25 5.10
N PRO A 176 5.58 -9.73 5.96
CA PRO A 176 5.69 -8.29 6.20
C PRO A 176 5.91 -7.49 4.91
N THR A 177 5.38 -6.28 4.82
CA THR A 177 5.57 -5.33 3.71
C THR A 177 7.04 -5.10 3.35
N PRO A 178 7.99 -5.16 4.31
CA PRO A 178 9.41 -5.18 3.99
C PRO A 178 9.90 -6.29 3.04
N THR A 179 9.13 -7.35 2.78
CA THR A 179 9.56 -8.38 1.81
C THR A 179 9.64 -7.83 0.38
N SER A 180 8.96 -6.72 0.08
CA SER A 180 9.12 -5.98 -1.18
C SER A 180 10.57 -5.51 -1.40
N LEU A 181 11.36 -5.29 -0.34
CA LEU A 181 12.80 -4.99 -0.49
C LEU A 181 13.59 -6.18 -1.03
N GLY A 182 13.10 -7.41 -0.87
CA GLY A 182 13.68 -8.59 -1.50
C GLY A 182 13.60 -8.49 -3.02
N LEU A 183 12.43 -8.09 -3.56
CA LEU A 183 12.26 -7.84 -4.99
C LEU A 183 13.17 -6.71 -5.47
N MET A 184 13.36 -5.69 -4.64
CA MET A 184 14.29 -4.60 -4.96
C MET A 184 15.75 -5.01 -4.95
N ALA A 185 16.17 -5.85 -4.01
CA ALA A 185 17.53 -6.38 -3.98
C ALA A 185 17.79 -7.22 -5.23
N VAL A 186 16.79 -8.00 -5.68
CA VAL A 186 16.84 -8.72 -6.95
C VAL A 186 16.93 -7.74 -8.13
N ALA A 187 16.12 -6.68 -8.16
CA ALA A 187 16.20 -5.66 -9.21
C ALA A 187 17.55 -4.94 -9.22
N ALA A 188 18.10 -4.58 -8.06
CA ALA A 188 19.44 -3.99 -7.93
C ALA A 188 20.53 -4.95 -8.44
N TRP A 189 20.37 -6.24 -8.18
CA TRP A 189 21.26 -7.25 -8.72
C TRP A 189 21.14 -7.35 -10.25
N TRP A 190 19.93 -7.28 -10.82
CA TRP A 190 19.76 -7.22 -12.28
C TRP A 190 20.43 -5.99 -12.89
N VAL A 191 20.22 -4.81 -12.30
CA VAL A 191 20.86 -3.56 -12.73
C VAL A 191 22.39 -3.66 -12.67
N LYS A 192 22.93 -4.25 -11.60
CA LYS A 192 24.38 -4.45 -11.44
C LYS A 192 24.99 -5.36 -12.52
N ASN A 193 24.26 -6.37 -12.98
CA ASN A 193 24.71 -7.30 -14.01
C ASN A 193 24.31 -6.85 -15.43
N GLU A 194 23.76 -5.63 -15.59
CA GLU A 194 23.24 -5.10 -16.86
C GLU A 194 22.12 -5.97 -17.47
N TRP A 195 21.41 -6.73 -16.63
CA TRP A 195 20.27 -7.56 -17.01
C TRP A 195 18.98 -6.75 -17.00
N ILE A 196 18.97 -5.70 -17.81
CA ILE A 196 17.86 -4.75 -17.93
C ILE A 196 17.47 -4.62 -19.40
N LEU A 197 16.28 -4.09 -19.64
CA LEU A 197 15.70 -3.88 -20.97
C LEU A 197 15.69 -5.19 -21.76
N GLU A 198 16.44 -5.28 -22.86
CA GLU A 198 16.48 -6.46 -23.74
C GLU A 198 17.17 -7.66 -23.09
N ASN A 199 18.02 -7.44 -22.09
CA ASN A 199 18.79 -8.47 -21.40
C ASN A 199 18.13 -8.93 -20.10
N LEU A 200 16.82 -8.74 -19.95
CA LEU A 200 16.11 -9.23 -18.78
C LEU A 200 16.29 -10.75 -18.60
N PRO A 201 16.44 -11.23 -17.35
CA PRO A 201 16.62 -12.65 -17.08
C PRO A 201 15.41 -13.44 -17.58
N LEU A 202 15.69 -14.64 -18.11
CA LEU A 202 14.70 -15.52 -18.78
C LEU A 202 14.18 -15.01 -20.14
N GLY A 203 14.58 -13.81 -20.58
CA GLY A 203 14.18 -13.21 -21.85
C GLY A 203 12.68 -12.93 -21.96
N ALA A 204 12.23 -12.44 -23.12
CA ALA A 204 10.81 -12.36 -23.43
C ALA A 204 10.32 -13.64 -24.10
N VAL A 205 9.13 -14.07 -23.69
CA VAL A 205 8.38 -15.19 -24.26
C VAL A 205 7.27 -14.63 -25.15
N LEU A 206 6.98 -15.31 -26.26
CA LEU A 206 5.98 -14.88 -27.25
C LEU A 206 6.26 -13.47 -27.80
N LYS A 207 7.53 -13.18 -28.07
CA LYS A 207 7.99 -11.94 -28.72
C LYS A 207 7.17 -11.62 -29.97
N ASP A 208 6.86 -10.34 -30.17
CA ASP A 208 6.12 -9.81 -31.31
C ASP A 208 4.64 -10.25 -31.38
N THR A 209 4.09 -10.75 -30.26
CA THR A 209 2.66 -11.05 -30.14
C THR A 209 2.00 -10.16 -29.09
N ASN A 210 0.67 -10.04 -29.15
CA ASN A 210 -0.11 -9.35 -28.10
C ASN A 210 0.01 -10.00 -26.71
N LEU A 211 0.61 -11.20 -26.63
CA LEU A 211 0.83 -11.97 -25.41
C LEU A 211 2.33 -12.04 -25.04
N GLU A 212 3.14 -11.11 -25.55
CA GLU A 212 4.53 -10.97 -25.11
C GLU A 212 4.57 -10.68 -23.61
N PHE A 213 5.44 -11.39 -22.88
CA PHE A 213 5.73 -11.13 -21.48
C PHE A 213 7.12 -11.64 -21.08
N HIS A 214 7.65 -11.08 -20.00
CA HIS A 214 8.92 -11.53 -19.43
C HIS A 214 8.66 -12.47 -18.26
N PRO A 215 9.06 -13.75 -18.29
CA PRO A 215 8.82 -14.68 -17.20
C PRO A 215 9.37 -14.22 -15.84
N ALA A 216 10.41 -13.38 -15.82
CA ALA A 216 10.93 -12.79 -14.58
C ALA A 216 9.89 -11.92 -13.83
N VAL A 217 8.84 -11.41 -14.51
CA VAL A 217 7.74 -10.66 -13.87
C VAL A 217 6.93 -11.55 -12.94
N LEU A 218 6.94 -12.87 -13.15
CA LEU A 218 6.24 -13.82 -12.28
C LEU A 218 6.80 -13.82 -10.86
N LEU A 219 8.01 -13.31 -10.63
CA LEU A 219 8.53 -13.08 -9.28
C LEU A 219 7.68 -12.06 -8.51
N PHE A 220 7.23 -10.99 -9.19
CA PHE A 220 6.32 -10.00 -8.60
C PHE A 220 4.95 -10.61 -8.33
N VAL A 221 4.44 -11.43 -9.27
CA VAL A 221 3.17 -12.14 -9.10
C VAL A 221 3.22 -13.11 -7.91
N ALA A 222 4.29 -13.93 -7.84
CA ALA A 222 4.50 -14.87 -6.74
C ALA A 222 4.59 -14.15 -5.40
N HIS A 223 5.29 -13.02 -5.34
CA HIS A 223 5.34 -12.18 -4.14
C HIS A 223 3.97 -11.57 -3.80
N GLY A 224 3.21 -11.09 -4.80
CA GLY A 224 1.83 -10.62 -4.63
C GLY A 224 0.91 -11.69 -4.04
N CYS A 225 0.97 -12.90 -4.59
CA CYS A 225 0.26 -14.06 -4.07
C CYS A 225 0.69 -14.40 -2.63
N ALA A 226 1.99 -14.32 -2.32
CA ALA A 226 2.51 -14.55 -0.97
C ALA A 226 2.00 -13.51 0.04
N MET A 227 1.81 -12.24 -0.37
CA MET A 227 1.25 -11.18 0.47
C MET A 227 -0.21 -11.46 0.87
N ILE A 228 -1.04 -12.00 -0.03
CA ILE A 228 -2.44 -12.33 0.28
C ILE A 228 -2.58 -13.71 0.94
N SER A 229 -1.62 -14.61 0.73
CA SER A 229 -1.72 -16.00 1.19
C SER A 229 -1.80 -16.10 2.72
N LYS A 230 -2.93 -16.63 3.21
CA LYS A 230 -3.16 -16.98 4.62
C LYS A 230 -2.27 -18.12 5.13
N SER A 231 -1.52 -18.77 4.24
CA SER A 231 -0.81 -20.02 4.54
C SER A 231 0.60 -19.82 5.11
N LEU A 232 1.20 -18.63 4.97
CA LEU A 232 2.54 -18.33 5.52
C LEU A 232 2.42 -17.85 6.98
N LYS A 233 2.51 -18.79 7.90
CA LYS A 233 2.64 -18.54 9.35
C LYS A 233 4.11 -18.34 9.69
N VAL A 234 4.60 -17.10 9.70
CA VAL A 234 5.97 -16.79 10.16
C VAL A 234 5.99 -16.74 11.70
N PRO A 235 6.75 -17.60 12.40
CA PRO A 235 6.88 -17.55 13.86
C PRO A 235 7.72 -16.33 14.29
N LYS A 236 7.30 -15.63 15.35
CA LYS A 236 8.09 -14.55 15.96
C LYS A 236 9.35 -15.12 16.67
N PRO A 237 10.51 -14.47 16.59
CA PRO A 237 11.59 -14.65 17.57
C PRO A 237 11.20 -14.09 18.94
#